data_AF-A0A3S0MKG5-F1
#
_entry.id   AF-A0A3S0MKG5-F1
#
_cell.length_a   1.000
_cell.length_b   1.000
_cell.length_c   1.000
_cell.angle_alpha   90.00
_cell.angle_beta   90.00
_cell.angle_gamma   90.00
#
_symmetry.space_group_name_H-M   'P 1'
#
loop_
_entity.id
_entity.type
_entity.pdbx_description
1 polymer ?
#
loop_
_entity_poly.entity_id
_entity_poly.type
_entity_poly.pdbx_seq_one_letter_code
_entity_poly.pdbx_strand_id
1 'polypeptide(L)'
;MENTEKLKNSKEVIAYIAECFPKCFTLEGEAKPLKIGIFQDLAERLSDDPKVSKTQLRAALRQYTSSWRYLHGVKPGAVRVDLDGNPAGELDEEHVEHAKTALAESKAKVQARRKEQAQKAREEGKAKAKPAAKKPQGRRPQQQNKVQKASKPVETRALNADEVTVGNQVNVNMGKGNMAATIVEINKEDVRVQLTNGLQMVVKAEHLRA
;
A
#
# COMPACT_ATOMS: atom_id res chain seq x y z
N MET A 1 21.62 -28.22 -20.56
CA MET A 1 20.25 -28.53 -20.07
C MET A 1 19.61 -27.20 -19.75
N GLU A 2 18.88 -26.63 -20.69
CA GLU A 2 18.24 -25.32 -20.48
C GLU A 2 16.95 -25.53 -19.70
N ASN A 3 16.85 -24.82 -18.58
CA ASN A 3 15.82 -24.97 -17.58
C ASN A 3 14.49 -24.47 -18.16
N THR A 4 13.65 -25.39 -18.65
CA THR A 4 12.30 -25.09 -19.16
C THR A 4 11.34 -24.86 -17.98
N GLU A 5 11.63 -23.87 -17.14
CA GLU A 5 10.64 -23.40 -16.18
C GLU A 5 9.58 -22.62 -16.96
N LYS A 6 8.54 -23.36 -17.37
CA LYS A 6 7.34 -22.77 -17.96
C LYS A 6 6.87 -21.65 -17.04
N LEU A 7 6.64 -20.46 -17.59
CA LEU A 7 6.16 -19.32 -16.82
C LEU A 7 4.81 -19.72 -16.22
N LYS A 8 4.74 -19.83 -14.88
CA LYS A 8 3.55 -20.36 -14.19
C LYS A 8 2.48 -19.29 -14.05
N ASN A 9 2.90 -18.02 -13.99
CA ASN A 9 2.03 -16.92 -13.65
C ASN A 9 1.64 -16.11 -14.90
N SER A 10 0.35 -15.81 -15.07
CA SER A 10 -0.13 -14.99 -16.19
C SER A 10 0.58 -13.63 -16.28
N LYS A 11 1.01 -13.07 -15.14
CA LYS A 11 1.77 -11.81 -15.09
C LYS A 11 3.19 -11.94 -15.64
N GLU A 12 3.86 -13.06 -15.37
CA GLU A 12 5.20 -13.34 -15.89
C GLU A 12 5.14 -13.55 -17.40
N VAL A 13 4.10 -14.22 -17.88
CA VAL A 13 3.84 -14.36 -19.32
C VAL A 13 3.63 -13.00 -19.98
N ILE A 14 2.87 -12.09 -19.35
CA ILE A 14 2.72 -10.71 -19.86
C ILE A 14 4.06 -9.98 -19.87
N ALA A 15 4.88 -10.11 -18.82
CA ALA A 15 6.17 -9.46 -18.75
C ALA A 15 7.11 -9.95 -19.86
N TYR A 16 7.18 -11.27 -20.07
CA TYR A 16 7.95 -11.87 -21.14
C TYR A 16 7.50 -11.40 -22.53
N ILE A 17 6.20 -11.38 -22.78
CA ILE A 17 5.66 -10.87 -24.05
C ILE A 17 5.99 -9.38 -24.24
N ALA A 18 5.99 -8.58 -23.17
CA ALA A 18 6.39 -7.18 -23.23
C ALA A 18 7.89 -6.98 -23.49
N GLU A 19 8.74 -7.88 -23.02
CA GLU A 19 10.16 -7.90 -23.36
C GLU A 19 10.39 -8.29 -24.83
N CYS A 20 9.66 -9.29 -25.32
CA CYS A 20 9.74 -9.72 -26.72
C CYS A 20 9.14 -8.69 -27.69
N PHE A 21 8.04 -8.02 -27.31
CA PHE A 21 7.26 -7.13 -28.16
C PHE A 21 6.99 -5.77 -27.48
N PRO A 22 8.04 -4.95 -27.24
CA PRO A 22 7.93 -3.70 -26.47
C PRO A 22 7.10 -2.62 -27.15
N LYS A 23 6.89 -2.73 -28.47
CA LYS A 23 6.09 -1.76 -29.24
C LYS A 23 4.59 -1.96 -29.06
N CYS A 24 4.17 -3.20 -28.82
CA CYS A 24 2.78 -3.62 -28.71
C CYS A 24 2.35 -3.72 -27.23
N PHE A 25 3.19 -4.35 -26.42
CA PHE A 25 2.94 -4.58 -25.01
C PHE A 25 3.79 -3.66 -24.16
N THR A 26 3.16 -2.94 -23.24
CA THR A 26 3.85 -2.06 -22.29
C THR A 26 3.73 -2.63 -20.89
N LEU A 27 4.84 -2.66 -20.14
CA LEU A 27 4.86 -3.09 -18.74
C LEU A 27 4.49 -1.95 -17.78
N GLU A 28 4.86 -0.72 -18.15
CA GLU A 28 4.55 0.50 -17.40
C GLU A 28 4.06 1.58 -18.39
N GLY A 29 2.97 2.27 -18.06
CA GLY A 29 2.37 3.30 -18.93
C GLY A 29 1.01 2.94 -19.54
N GLU A 30 0.49 3.79 -20.44
CA GLU A 30 -0.77 3.54 -21.13
C GLU A 30 -0.63 2.33 -22.08
N ALA A 31 -1.55 1.37 -21.98
CA ALA A 31 -1.56 0.22 -22.88
C ALA A 31 -2.34 0.60 -24.15
N LYS A 32 -1.73 0.39 -25.32
CA LYS A 32 -2.36 0.69 -26.61
C LYS A 32 -3.41 -0.37 -26.96
N PRO A 33 -4.47 -0.03 -27.73
CA PRO A 33 -5.44 -1.00 -28.22
C PRO A 33 -4.76 -2.04 -29.13
N LEU A 34 -4.99 -3.31 -28.89
CA LEU A 34 -4.38 -4.40 -29.66
C LEU A 34 -5.21 -4.73 -30.91
N LYS A 35 -4.52 -5.24 -31.94
CA LYS A 35 -5.12 -5.86 -33.13
C LYS A 35 -6.10 -6.98 -32.75
N ILE A 36 -7.21 -7.09 -33.48
CA ILE A 36 -8.13 -8.23 -33.34
C ILE A 36 -7.40 -9.49 -33.80
N GLY A 37 -7.44 -10.54 -32.98
CA GLY A 37 -6.79 -11.80 -33.32
C GLY A 37 -5.28 -11.81 -33.08
N ILE A 38 -4.72 -10.84 -32.34
CA ILE A 38 -3.27 -10.79 -32.03
C ILE A 38 -2.74 -12.05 -31.33
N PHE A 39 -3.62 -12.86 -30.74
CA PHE A 39 -3.27 -14.18 -30.20
C PHE A 39 -2.70 -15.12 -31.27
N GLN A 40 -3.22 -15.09 -32.49
CA GLN A 40 -2.76 -15.96 -33.57
C GLN A 40 -1.33 -15.57 -33.97
N ASP A 41 -1.11 -14.28 -34.22
CA ASP A 41 0.21 -13.72 -34.53
C ASP A 41 1.23 -14.06 -33.42
N LEU A 42 0.82 -13.95 -32.14
CA LEU A 42 1.68 -14.36 -31.01
C LEU A 42 1.95 -15.86 -30.98
N ALA A 43 0.93 -16.68 -31.25
CA ALA A 43 1.08 -18.14 -31.22
C ALA A 43 1.98 -18.65 -32.35
N GLU A 44 2.02 -17.97 -33.49
CA GLU A 44 2.95 -18.24 -34.59
C GLU A 44 4.37 -17.78 -34.28
N ARG A 45 4.52 -16.62 -33.63
CA ARG A 45 5.86 -16.09 -33.31
C ARG A 45 6.51 -16.76 -32.10
N LEU A 46 5.71 -17.22 -31.14
CA LEU A 46 6.14 -17.92 -29.92
C LEU A 46 5.98 -19.45 -30.04
N SER A 47 5.69 -19.99 -31.23
CA SER A 47 5.60 -21.45 -31.43
C SER A 47 6.90 -22.17 -31.07
N ASP A 48 8.01 -21.48 -31.26
CA ASP A 48 9.36 -22.02 -31.10
C ASP A 48 9.86 -21.90 -29.66
N ASP A 49 9.10 -21.20 -28.79
CA ASP A 49 9.54 -20.81 -27.46
C ASP A 49 8.84 -21.67 -26.38
N PRO A 50 9.52 -22.66 -25.77
CA PRO A 50 8.90 -23.61 -24.84
C PRO A 50 8.48 -23.00 -23.49
N LYS A 51 8.81 -21.72 -23.27
CA LYS A 51 8.54 -20.98 -22.03
C LYS A 51 7.06 -20.59 -21.86
N VAL A 52 6.30 -20.46 -22.95
CA VAL A 52 4.89 -20.02 -22.94
C VAL A 52 4.00 -21.02 -23.65
N SER A 53 3.00 -21.56 -22.94
CA SER A 53 1.98 -22.40 -23.59
C SER A 53 0.84 -21.56 -24.19
N LYS A 54 0.21 -22.04 -25.28
CA LYS A 54 -0.95 -21.38 -25.91
C LYS A 54 -2.10 -21.10 -24.93
N THR A 55 -2.34 -22.00 -23.98
CA THR A 55 -3.36 -21.82 -22.94
C THR A 55 -3.02 -20.68 -21.99
N GLN A 56 -1.75 -20.61 -21.55
CA GLN A 56 -1.27 -19.53 -20.69
C GLN A 56 -1.24 -18.19 -21.42
N LEU A 57 -0.85 -18.17 -22.69
CA LEU A 57 -0.89 -16.99 -23.54
C LEU A 57 -2.31 -16.42 -23.62
N ARG A 58 -3.32 -17.26 -23.84
CA ARG A 58 -4.72 -16.82 -23.85
C ARG A 58 -5.17 -16.26 -22.50
N ALA A 59 -4.80 -16.92 -21.40
CA ALA A 59 -5.12 -16.45 -20.05
C ALA A 59 -4.45 -15.10 -19.73
N ALA A 60 -3.18 -14.96 -20.12
CA ALA A 60 -2.39 -13.74 -19.99
C ALA A 60 -2.99 -12.58 -20.80
N LEU A 61 -3.32 -12.79 -22.07
CA LEU A 61 -3.96 -11.78 -22.91
C LEU A 61 -5.30 -11.33 -22.32
N ARG A 62 -6.14 -12.27 -21.87
CA ARG A 62 -7.41 -11.93 -21.23
C ARG A 62 -7.20 -11.06 -19.99
N GLN A 63 -6.20 -11.38 -19.18
CA GLN A 63 -5.86 -10.59 -18.00
C GLN A 63 -5.31 -9.21 -18.36
N TYR A 64 -4.51 -9.11 -19.43
CA TYR A 64 -3.99 -7.84 -19.93
C TYR A 64 -5.11 -6.92 -20.42
N THR A 65 -6.02 -7.43 -21.26
CA THR A 65 -7.12 -6.65 -21.83
C THR A 65 -8.24 -6.31 -20.83
N SER A 66 -8.36 -7.09 -19.75
CA SER A 66 -9.31 -6.79 -18.65
C SER A 66 -8.73 -5.84 -17.59
N SER A 67 -7.45 -5.46 -17.70
CA SER A 67 -6.81 -4.54 -16.78
C SER A 67 -7.37 -3.13 -16.96
N TRP A 68 -7.56 -2.40 -15.85
CA TRP A 68 -8.00 -0.99 -15.89
C TRP A 68 -7.11 -0.14 -16.79
N ARG A 69 -5.80 -0.44 -16.80
CA ARG A 69 -4.82 0.25 -17.64
C ARG A 69 -5.11 0.09 -19.14
N TYR A 70 -5.54 -1.09 -19.56
CA TYR A 70 -5.93 -1.36 -20.94
C TYR A 70 -7.23 -0.65 -21.28
N LEU A 71 -8.26 -0.80 -20.42
CA LEU A 71 -9.54 -0.14 -20.61
C LEU A 71 -9.41 1.40 -20.69
N HIS A 72 -8.44 1.99 -19.98
CA HIS A 72 -8.13 3.42 -20.08
C HIS A 72 -7.45 3.83 -21.40
N GLY A 73 -6.69 2.93 -22.04
CA GLY A 73 -6.04 3.18 -23.32
C GLY A 73 -6.98 3.04 -24.52
N VAL A 74 -8.14 2.40 -24.34
CA VAL A 74 -9.21 2.31 -25.33
C VAL A 74 -9.95 3.66 -25.39
N LYS A 75 -9.42 4.59 -26.17
CA LYS A 75 -9.97 5.93 -26.41
C LYS A 75 -10.56 6.01 -27.83
N PRO A 76 -11.62 6.81 -28.05
CA PRO A 76 -12.16 7.00 -29.41
C PRO A 76 -11.08 7.57 -30.34
N GLY A 77 -10.98 7.01 -31.55
CA GLY A 77 -9.96 7.39 -32.54
C GLY A 77 -8.56 6.81 -32.29
N ALA A 78 -8.38 5.92 -31.30
CA ALA A 78 -7.12 5.22 -31.12
C ALA A 78 -6.92 4.13 -32.20
N VAL A 79 -5.73 4.06 -32.78
CA VAL A 79 -5.39 3.04 -33.79
C VAL A 79 -4.94 1.76 -33.09
N ARG A 80 -5.42 0.61 -33.58
CA ARG A 80 -4.98 -0.69 -33.07
C ARG A 80 -3.54 -0.95 -33.50
N VAL A 81 -2.75 -1.53 -32.61
CA VAL A 81 -1.35 -1.90 -32.91
C VAL A 81 -1.20 -3.41 -33.06
N ASP A 82 -0.41 -3.82 -34.05
CA ASP A 82 0.09 -5.19 -34.17
C ASP A 82 1.35 -5.42 -33.29
N LEU A 83 1.96 -6.60 -33.42
CA LEU A 83 3.16 -7.00 -32.67
C LEU A 83 4.39 -6.14 -32.99
N ASP A 84 4.50 -5.68 -34.23
CA ASP A 84 5.62 -4.89 -34.72
C ASP A 84 5.43 -3.38 -34.51
N GLY A 85 4.25 -2.99 -34.01
CA GLY A 85 3.85 -1.61 -33.72
C GLY A 85 3.22 -0.89 -34.90
N ASN A 86 2.85 -1.58 -35.98
CA ASN A 86 2.16 -1.01 -37.12
C ASN A 86 0.65 -0.85 -36.82
N PRO A 87 0.00 0.13 -37.48
CA PRO A 87 -1.44 0.30 -37.39
C PRO A 87 -2.16 -0.88 -38.04
N ALA A 88 -3.01 -1.57 -37.27
CA ALA A 88 -3.71 -2.79 -37.67
C ALA A 88 -5.24 -2.62 -37.62
N GLY A 89 -5.70 -1.48 -38.14
CA GLY A 89 -7.12 -1.11 -38.21
C GLY A 89 -7.56 -0.14 -37.12
N GLU A 90 -8.72 0.45 -37.33
CA GLU A 90 -9.29 1.45 -36.44
C GLU A 90 -10.09 0.81 -35.30
N LEU A 91 -10.20 1.54 -34.20
CA LEU A 91 -11.01 1.14 -33.06
C LEU A 91 -12.43 1.68 -33.26
N ASP A 92 -13.38 0.75 -33.41
CA ASP A 92 -14.79 1.09 -33.53
C ASP A 92 -15.35 1.75 -32.26
N GLU A 93 -16.32 2.63 -32.43
CA GLU A 93 -16.96 3.37 -31.34
C GLU A 93 -17.64 2.42 -30.36
N GLU A 94 -18.25 1.35 -30.86
CA GLU A 94 -18.87 0.30 -30.03
C GLU A 94 -17.88 -0.30 -29.02
N HIS A 95 -16.64 -0.57 -29.46
CA HIS A 95 -15.61 -1.13 -28.57
C HIS A 95 -15.18 -0.15 -27.47
N VAL A 96 -15.24 1.16 -27.76
CA VAL A 96 -14.95 2.21 -26.77
C VAL A 96 -16.05 2.27 -25.72
N GLU A 97 -17.31 2.19 -26.12
CA GLU A 97 -18.45 2.17 -25.20
C GLU A 97 -18.44 0.93 -24.30
N HIS A 98 -18.17 -0.24 -24.88
CA HIS A 98 -18.00 -1.47 -24.12
C HIS A 98 -16.85 -1.36 -23.12
N ALA A 99 -15.71 -0.78 -23.50
CA ALA A 99 -14.58 -0.60 -22.60
C ALA A 99 -14.90 0.36 -21.44
N LYS A 100 -15.60 1.46 -21.69
CA LYS A 100 -16.06 2.40 -20.66
C LYS A 100 -17.02 1.73 -19.66
N THR A 101 -17.97 0.95 -20.17
CA THR A 101 -18.91 0.18 -19.34
C THR A 101 -18.18 -0.86 -18.50
N ALA A 102 -17.28 -1.63 -19.11
CA ALA A 102 -16.48 -2.63 -18.40
C ALA A 102 -15.60 -2.00 -17.30
N LEU A 103 -15.07 -0.80 -17.52
CA LEU A 103 -14.29 -0.06 -16.51
C LEU A 103 -15.18 0.31 -15.32
N ALA A 104 -16.37 0.85 -15.57
CA ALA A 104 -17.33 1.21 -14.53
C ALA A 104 -17.77 -0.01 -13.72
N GLU A 105 -18.13 -1.12 -14.38
CA GLU A 105 -18.51 -2.38 -13.74
C GLU A 105 -17.37 -2.98 -12.91
N SER A 106 -16.16 -3.02 -13.46
CA SER A 106 -14.98 -3.55 -12.77
C SER A 106 -14.65 -2.73 -11.53
N LYS A 107 -14.74 -1.40 -11.61
CA LYS A 107 -14.55 -0.49 -10.47
C LYS A 107 -15.62 -0.70 -9.41
N ALA A 108 -16.89 -0.81 -9.80
CA ALA A 108 -18.00 -1.09 -8.89
C ALA A 108 -17.83 -2.44 -8.18
N LYS A 109 -17.46 -3.49 -8.91
CA LYS A 109 -17.22 -4.83 -8.37
C LYS A 109 -16.09 -4.87 -7.35
N VAL A 110 -14.98 -4.17 -7.63
CA VAL A 110 -13.85 -4.06 -6.70
C VAL A 110 -14.24 -3.27 -5.44
N GLN A 111 -15.02 -2.19 -5.59
CA GLN A 111 -15.51 -1.44 -4.44
C GLN A 111 -16.48 -2.25 -3.57
N ALA A 112 -17.41 -2.99 -4.16
CA ALA A 112 -18.31 -3.89 -3.44
C ALA A 112 -17.53 -4.94 -2.65
N ARG A 113 -16.58 -5.64 -3.31
CA ARG A 113 -15.73 -6.63 -2.66
C ARG A 113 -14.90 -6.04 -1.51
N ARG A 114 -14.38 -4.82 -1.66
CA ARG A 114 -13.63 -4.13 -0.60
C ARG A 114 -14.52 -3.77 0.59
N LYS A 115 -15.77 -3.34 0.35
CA LYS A 115 -16.75 -3.06 1.41
C LYS A 115 -17.12 -4.33 2.17
N GLU A 116 -17.41 -5.42 1.47
CA GLU A 116 -17.70 -6.73 2.09
C GLU A 116 -16.52 -7.25 2.92
N GLN A 117 -15.29 -7.16 2.40
CA GLN A 117 -14.09 -7.55 3.16
C GLN A 117 -13.88 -6.67 4.40
N ALA A 118 -14.12 -5.36 4.30
CA ALA A 118 -14.02 -4.47 5.45
C ALA A 118 -15.10 -4.75 6.50
N GLN A 119 -16.32 -5.13 6.08
CA GLN A 119 -17.40 -5.55 6.99
C GLN A 119 -17.04 -6.86 7.70
N LYS A 120 -16.60 -7.88 6.95
CA LYS A 120 -16.15 -9.16 7.54
C LYS A 120 -14.99 -8.97 8.52
N ALA A 121 -13.99 -8.16 8.18
CA ALA A 121 -12.89 -7.85 9.07
C ALA A 121 -13.34 -7.12 10.35
N ARG A 122 -14.37 -6.25 10.25
CA ARG A 122 -14.93 -5.54 11.41
C ARG A 122 -15.77 -6.47 12.30
N GLU A 123 -16.50 -7.41 11.72
CA GLU A 123 -17.25 -8.44 12.45
C GLU A 123 -16.32 -9.42 13.16
N GLU A 124 -15.28 -9.90 12.49
CA GLU A 124 -14.25 -10.76 13.08
C GLU A 124 -13.46 -10.03 14.19
N GLY A 125 -13.16 -8.75 14.00
CA GLY A 125 -12.51 -7.91 15.02
C GLY A 125 -13.38 -7.67 16.25
N LYS A 126 -14.70 -7.52 16.07
CA LYS A 126 -15.67 -7.42 17.19
C LYS A 126 -15.88 -8.74 17.90
N ALA A 127 -15.88 -9.87 17.18
CA ALA A 127 -16.02 -11.20 17.79
C ALA A 127 -14.80 -11.61 18.63
N LYS A 128 -13.60 -11.13 18.29
CA LYS A 128 -12.37 -11.35 19.08
C LYS A 128 -12.23 -10.39 20.26
N ALA A 129 -12.96 -9.28 20.29
CA ALA A 129 -13.04 -8.37 21.42
C ALA A 129 -14.19 -8.76 22.37
N LYS A 130 -13.97 -9.75 23.25
CA LYS A 130 -14.87 -9.99 24.39
C LYS A 130 -14.98 -8.70 25.23
N PRO A 131 -16.16 -8.36 25.76
CA PRO A 131 -16.34 -7.17 26.58
C PRO A 131 -15.64 -7.38 27.92
N ALA A 132 -14.46 -6.76 28.10
CA ALA A 132 -13.91 -6.58 29.43
C ALA A 132 -14.90 -5.70 30.21
N ALA A 133 -15.53 -6.30 31.23
CA ALA A 133 -16.50 -5.67 32.09
C ALA A 133 -15.99 -4.30 32.57
N LYS A 134 -16.79 -3.24 32.32
CA LYS A 134 -16.59 -1.92 32.92
C LYS A 134 -16.59 -2.08 34.45
N LYS A 135 -15.40 -2.11 35.07
CA LYS A 135 -15.29 -1.87 36.50
C LYS A 135 -15.75 -0.43 36.78
N PRO A 136 -16.70 -0.20 37.71
CA PRO A 136 -17.12 1.15 38.05
C PRO A 136 -15.94 1.90 38.69
N GLN A 137 -15.53 3.00 38.07
CA GLN A 137 -14.56 3.93 38.66
C GLN A 137 -15.19 4.51 39.94
N GLY A 138 -14.67 4.04 41.08
CA GLY A 138 -14.97 4.64 42.37
C GLY A 138 -14.60 6.11 42.36
N ARG A 139 -15.58 6.96 42.72
CA ARG A 139 -15.37 8.38 43.00
C ARG A 139 -14.25 8.52 44.03
N ARG A 140 -13.10 9.04 43.60
CA ARG A 140 -12.05 9.51 44.51
C ARG A 140 -12.34 10.99 44.81
N PRO A 141 -12.42 11.40 46.09
CA PRO A 141 -12.90 12.72 46.46
C PRO A 141 -11.96 13.84 46.00
N GLN A 142 -12.57 14.93 45.54
CA GLN A 142 -11.94 16.19 45.18
C GLN A 142 -11.12 16.73 46.35
N GLN A 143 -9.80 16.83 46.18
CA GLN A 143 -9.01 17.78 46.94
C GLN A 143 -8.84 19.03 46.08
N GLN A 144 -9.52 20.04 46.57
CA GLN A 144 -9.64 21.39 46.06
C GLN A 144 -8.30 22.08 46.29
N ASN A 145 -7.55 22.36 45.23
CA ASN A 145 -6.58 23.44 45.28
C ASN A 145 -6.75 24.34 44.06
N LYS A 146 -7.18 25.58 44.34
CA LYS A 146 -7.47 26.64 43.39
C LYS A 146 -6.19 27.01 42.65
N VAL A 147 -6.17 26.87 41.33
CA VAL A 147 -5.19 27.56 40.48
C VAL A 147 -5.89 28.71 39.78
N GLN A 148 -5.51 29.90 40.22
CA GLN A 148 -5.90 31.18 39.64
C GLN A 148 -5.28 31.30 38.24
N LYS A 149 -6.02 31.93 37.32
CA LYS A 149 -5.52 32.41 36.03
C LYS A 149 -4.32 33.34 36.25
N ALA A 150 -3.24 33.17 35.48
CA ALA A 150 -2.75 34.18 34.53
C ALA A 150 -1.40 33.79 33.89
N SER A 151 -1.36 33.98 32.56
CA SER A 151 -0.25 34.57 31.77
C SER A 151 1.15 33.91 31.71
N LYS A 152 1.43 33.40 30.50
CA LYS A 152 2.61 33.69 29.64
C LYS A 152 3.95 32.99 29.97
N PRO A 153 4.80 32.81 28.93
CA PRO A 153 5.53 31.58 28.63
C PRO A 153 6.93 31.58 29.26
N VAL A 154 7.35 30.46 29.85
CA VAL A 154 8.67 30.40 30.50
C VAL A 154 9.38 29.09 30.14
N GLU A 155 10.35 29.27 29.24
CA GLU A 155 11.69 28.67 29.21
C GLU A 155 11.84 27.20 29.63
N THR A 156 12.13 26.40 28.60
CA THR A 156 12.84 25.11 28.68
C THR A 156 14.10 25.25 29.54
N ARG A 157 14.07 24.71 30.76
CA ARG A 157 15.27 24.42 31.56
C ARG A 157 15.75 23.01 31.26
N ALA A 158 17.05 22.87 31.04
CA ALA A 158 17.71 21.58 31.03
C ALA A 158 17.65 20.98 32.45
N LEU A 159 17.23 19.72 32.55
CA LEU A 159 17.23 18.99 33.82
C LEU A 159 18.66 18.63 34.22
N ASN A 160 19.01 18.93 35.47
CA ASN A 160 20.22 18.44 36.11
C ASN A 160 20.05 16.95 36.48
N ALA A 161 21.17 16.23 36.54
CA ALA A 161 21.26 14.78 36.72
C ALA A 161 20.61 14.22 38.01
N ASP A 162 20.16 15.07 38.93
CA ASP A 162 19.58 14.68 40.21
C ASP A 162 18.04 14.49 40.19
N GLU A 163 17.34 14.84 39.10
CA GLU A 163 15.87 14.70 38.97
C GLU A 163 15.40 13.58 38.02
N VAL A 164 16.33 12.77 37.49
CA VAL A 164 16.02 11.63 36.64
C VAL A 164 15.57 10.47 37.53
N THR A 165 14.27 10.42 37.84
CA THR A 165 13.64 9.32 38.59
C THR A 165 12.87 8.40 37.66
N VAL A 166 13.00 7.09 37.90
CA VAL A 166 12.27 6.06 37.15
C VAL A 166 10.77 6.30 37.30
N GLY A 167 10.04 6.32 36.18
CA GLY A 167 8.61 6.64 36.12
C GLY A 167 8.29 8.12 35.87
N ASN A 168 9.28 9.02 35.83
CA ASN A 168 9.05 10.42 35.52
C ASN A 168 8.83 10.64 34.00
N GLN A 169 7.99 11.62 33.66
CA GLN A 169 7.68 11.98 32.28
C GLN A 169 8.71 13.01 31.79
N VAL A 170 9.45 12.67 30.74
CA VAL A 170 10.52 13.48 30.16
C VAL A 170 10.33 13.63 28.67
N ASN A 171 10.79 14.74 28.12
CA ASN A 171 10.73 15.03 26.71
C ASN A 171 12.06 14.64 26.05
N VAL A 172 12.01 13.69 25.12
CA VAL A 172 13.18 13.21 24.38
C VAL A 172 13.33 14.02 23.10
N ASN A 173 14.49 14.63 22.90
CA ASN A 173 14.80 15.35 21.66
C ASN A 173 15.18 14.36 20.54
N MET A 174 14.36 14.29 19.48
CA MET A 174 14.58 13.43 18.31
C MET A 174 14.65 14.28 17.04
N GLY A 175 15.81 14.91 16.82
CA GLY A 175 16.17 15.59 15.58
C GLY A 175 15.36 16.86 15.28
N LYS A 176 14.10 16.71 14.86
CA LYS A 176 13.20 17.81 14.46
C LYS A 176 12.03 18.04 15.44
N GLY A 177 12.00 17.35 16.57
CA GLY A 177 10.97 17.56 17.59
C GLY A 177 11.24 16.84 18.90
N ASN A 178 10.54 17.30 19.95
CA ASN A 178 10.56 16.72 21.28
C ASN A 178 9.33 15.82 21.45
N MET A 179 9.53 14.57 21.90
CA MET A 179 8.42 13.66 22.21
C MET A 179 8.41 13.30 23.69
N ALA A 180 7.23 13.32 24.30
CA ALA A 180 7.05 12.90 25.68
C ALA A 180 7.28 11.38 25.81
N ALA A 181 8.08 11.00 26.80
CA ALA A 181 8.43 9.64 27.14
C ALA A 181 8.41 9.46 28.66
N THR A 182 8.35 8.23 29.12
CA THR A 182 8.48 7.86 30.53
C THR A 182 9.79 7.09 30.70
N ILE A 183 10.58 7.45 31.72
CA ILE A 183 11.82 6.73 32.02
C ILE A 183 11.47 5.36 32.62
N VAL A 184 11.92 4.29 31.97
CA VAL A 184 11.71 2.91 32.42
C VAL A 184 12.89 2.43 33.24
N GLU A 185 14.11 2.77 32.84
CA GLU A 185 15.34 2.29 33.47
C GLU A 185 16.48 3.27 33.25
N ILE A 186 17.34 3.45 34.25
CA ILE A 186 18.47 4.39 34.20
C ILE A 186 19.75 3.59 34.42
N ASN A 187 20.63 3.56 33.41
CA ASN A 187 22.01 3.13 33.55
C ASN A 187 22.93 4.35 33.53
N LYS A 188 24.16 4.22 34.05
CA LYS A 188 25.08 5.35 34.32
C LYS A 188 25.25 6.33 33.14
N GLU A 189 25.20 5.87 31.90
CA GLU A 189 25.31 6.73 30.71
C GLU A 189 24.08 6.63 29.76
N ASP A 190 23.25 5.61 29.93
CA ASP A 190 22.18 5.22 29.02
C ASP A 190 20.84 5.15 29.74
N VAL A 191 19.86 5.94 29.29
CA VAL A 191 18.50 5.95 29.85
C VAL A 191 17.55 5.23 28.90
N ARG A 192 16.88 4.18 29.38
CA ARG A 192 15.82 3.51 28.63
C ARG A 192 14.51 4.24 28.88
N VAL A 193 13.95 4.83 27.83
CA VAL A 193 12.69 5.56 27.86
C VAL A 193 11.65 4.85 27.01
N GLN A 194 10.40 4.83 27.49
CA GLN A 194 9.24 4.37 26.76
C GLN A 194 8.43 5.57 26.29
N LEU A 195 8.32 5.71 24.98
CA LEU A 195 7.50 6.75 24.36
C LEU A 195 6.00 6.45 24.55
N THR A 196 5.17 7.47 24.42
CA THR A 196 3.69 7.34 24.50
C THR A 196 3.10 6.40 23.44
N ASN A 197 3.84 6.13 22.36
CA ASN A 197 3.47 5.17 21.32
C ASN A 197 3.83 3.70 21.68
N GLY A 198 4.40 3.46 22.87
CA GLY A 198 4.81 2.13 23.34
C GLY A 198 6.18 1.68 22.86
N LEU A 199 6.89 2.49 22.07
CA LEU A 199 8.25 2.19 21.61
C LEU A 199 9.26 2.49 22.74
N GLN A 200 10.14 1.54 23.02
CA GLN A 200 11.25 1.71 23.97
C GLN A 200 12.54 2.03 23.22
N MET A 201 13.25 3.07 23.67
CA MET A 201 14.54 3.47 23.12
C MET A 201 15.54 3.72 24.24
N VAL A 202 16.80 3.44 23.94
CA VAL A 202 17.93 3.83 24.78
C VAL A 202 18.44 5.17 24.27
N VAL A 203 18.46 6.17 25.14
CA VAL A 203 18.92 7.53 24.83
C VAL A 203 19.86 8.00 25.92
N LYS A 204 20.92 8.71 25.52
CA LYS A 204 21.84 9.37 26.44
C LYS A 204 21.10 10.46 27.21
N ALA A 205 21.46 10.65 28.48
CA ALA A 205 20.84 11.66 29.35
C ALA A 205 20.84 13.08 28.75
N GLU A 206 21.84 13.41 27.93
CA GLU A 206 21.97 14.70 27.22
C GLU A 206 20.78 15.05 26.32
N HIS A 207 20.05 14.04 25.83
CA HIS A 207 18.92 14.19 24.92
C HIS A 207 17.56 14.24 25.63
N LEU A 208 17.55 14.21 26.97
CA LEU A 208 16.36 14.32 27.80
C LEU A 208 16.15 15.76 28.26
N ARG A 209 14.90 16.22 28.26
CA ARG A 209 14.44 17.53 28.73
C ARG A 209 13.23 17.36 29.67
N ALA A 210 13.03 18.28 30.61
CA ALA A 210 11.76 18.41 31.35
C ALA A 210 10.69 19.03 30.46
#